data_AF-A0A1B9B6M9-F1
#
_entry.id   AF-A0A1B9B6M9-F1
#
_cell.length_a   1.000
_cell.length_b   1.000
_cell.length_c   1.000
_cell.angle_alpha   90.00
_cell.angle_beta   90.00
_cell.angle_gamma   90.00
#
_symmetry.space_group_name_H-M   'P 1'
#
loop_
_entity.id
_entity.type
_entity.pdbx_description
1 polymer ?
#
loop_
_entity_poly.entity_id
_entity_poly.type
_entity_poly.pdbx_seq_one_letter_code
_entity_poly.pdbx_strand_id
1 'polypeptide(L)'
;MTIRLYNTLTRQKEDFVPLEEGKIKMYVCGPTVYNYIHIGNARPAIVFDTVRRYFQYSGYDVTYVSNFTDVDDKLIKAANELGEEVPVIAERFINAYFEDTGALGCQKADVHPRVTENIDIIIEFIETLIEKGYAYASEGDVYYRTRKFAEYGKLSHQSIDELKVGARIGVGEKKEDELDFALWKAAKEGEIYWESPWGKGRPGWHIECSAMARKYLGDTIDIHAGGQDLTFPHHENEIAQSEALTEKPFARYWLHNGYINIDNEKMSKSLGNFVLVHDIIQQIDPQVLRFFMLSVHYRHPINYNEELLENAKTALDRLRTAYENLKHRKQSSTNLTENDEQWLEKIKELHQAFTKEMDDDFNTANAISVLFELSKQANYYLMEKNTSEQVIDAFLKEFEDLFFVLGLKLEVEEALLDEEVEALIEQRIQARKDRNFQLADEIRDKLKEMNIILEDTPQGTRWKRGS
;
A
#
# COMPACT_ATOMS: atom_id res chain seq x y z
N MET A 1 -18.82 -4.78 -15.78
CA MET A 1 -18.81 -3.37 -15.35
C MET A 1 -17.44 -2.81 -15.70
N THR A 2 -17.30 -1.49 -15.85
CA THR A 2 -16.02 -0.87 -16.23
C THR A 2 -15.41 -0.25 -14.98
N ILE A 3 -14.12 -0.50 -14.72
CA ILE A 3 -13.40 0.15 -13.63
C ILE A 3 -13.38 1.65 -13.89
N ARG A 4 -13.81 2.43 -12.90
CA ARG A 4 -13.75 3.90 -12.91
C ARG A 4 -12.80 4.35 -11.81
N LEU A 5 -11.97 5.34 -12.08
CA LEU A 5 -11.01 5.85 -11.11
C LEU A 5 -11.02 7.37 -11.08
N TYR A 6 -10.72 7.97 -9.94
CA TYR A 6 -10.61 9.40 -9.82
C TYR A 6 -9.24 9.86 -10.33
N ASN A 7 -9.25 10.62 -11.42
CA ASN A 7 -8.04 11.16 -12.01
C ASN A 7 -7.75 12.55 -11.42
N THR A 8 -6.62 12.68 -10.73
CA THR A 8 -6.23 13.94 -10.08
C THR A 8 -6.07 15.07 -11.09
N LEU A 9 -5.62 14.76 -12.29
CA LEU A 9 -5.42 15.72 -13.38
C LEU A 9 -6.75 16.38 -13.80
N THR A 10 -7.84 15.64 -13.85
CA THR A 10 -9.15 16.14 -14.32
C THR A 10 -10.15 16.38 -13.20
N ARG A 11 -9.85 15.93 -11.98
CA ARG A 11 -10.70 16.03 -10.77
C ARG A 11 -12.06 15.37 -10.90
N GLN A 12 -12.14 14.27 -11.64
CA GLN A 12 -13.37 13.51 -11.85
C GLN A 12 -13.10 12.01 -11.92
N LYS A 13 -14.15 11.20 -11.73
CA LYS A 13 -14.09 9.76 -11.96
C LYS A 13 -14.23 9.47 -13.45
N GLU A 14 -13.24 8.81 -14.02
CA GLU A 14 -13.12 8.48 -15.43
C GLU A 14 -13.13 6.98 -15.62
N ASP A 15 -13.68 6.52 -16.73
CA ASP A 15 -13.57 5.11 -17.11
C ASP A 15 -12.11 4.79 -17.41
N PHE A 16 -11.60 3.71 -16.82
CA PHE A 16 -10.24 3.23 -17.07
C PHE A 16 -10.19 2.60 -18.46
N VAL A 17 -9.29 3.12 -19.30
CA VAL A 17 -9.00 2.59 -20.63
C VAL A 17 -7.47 2.50 -20.74
N PRO A 18 -6.89 1.29 -20.88
CA PRO A 18 -5.44 1.15 -20.97
C PRO A 18 -4.89 1.70 -22.30
N LEU A 19 -3.59 1.94 -22.35
CA LEU A 19 -2.82 2.27 -23.55
C LEU A 19 -2.74 1.08 -24.51
N GLU A 20 -2.62 -0.13 -23.96
CA GLU A 20 -2.62 -1.40 -24.68
C GLU A 20 -3.68 -2.32 -24.07
N GLU A 21 -4.56 -2.88 -24.91
CA GLU A 21 -5.66 -3.72 -24.46
C GLU A 21 -5.16 -4.86 -23.54
N GLY A 22 -5.76 -4.96 -22.34
CA GLY A 22 -5.41 -5.98 -21.34
C GLY A 22 -4.09 -5.76 -20.59
N LYS A 23 -3.33 -4.68 -20.86
CA LYS A 23 -2.07 -4.41 -20.16
C LYS A 23 -2.07 -3.06 -19.45
N ILE A 24 -1.36 -2.98 -18.33
CA ILE A 24 -1.25 -1.77 -17.51
C ILE A 24 0.21 -1.49 -17.16
N LYS A 25 0.66 -0.28 -17.45
CA LYS A 25 1.94 0.28 -17.01
C LYS A 25 1.70 1.21 -15.84
N MET A 26 2.11 0.78 -14.65
CA MET A 26 1.87 1.51 -13.41
C MET A 26 3.20 1.90 -12.75
N TYR A 27 3.38 3.20 -12.49
CA TYR A 27 4.51 3.72 -11.73
C TYR A 27 4.01 4.32 -10.41
N VAL A 28 4.63 3.95 -9.28
CA VAL A 28 4.35 4.56 -7.97
C VAL A 28 5.66 5.03 -7.37
N CYS A 29 5.73 6.30 -7.00
CA CYS A 29 6.91 6.86 -6.34
C CYS A 29 7.19 6.12 -5.02
N GLY A 30 8.39 5.55 -4.91
CA GLY A 30 8.81 4.80 -3.73
C GLY A 30 9.53 5.67 -2.69
N PRO A 31 10.09 5.05 -1.64
CA PRO A 31 10.63 5.78 -0.50
C PRO A 31 12.07 6.27 -0.73
N THR A 32 12.45 7.31 0.01
CA THR A 32 13.86 7.63 0.29
C THR A 32 14.37 6.71 1.40
N VAL A 33 15.42 5.93 1.12
CA VAL A 33 15.87 4.81 1.98
C VAL A 33 16.95 5.24 2.99
N TYR A 34 16.61 6.19 3.85
CA TYR A 34 17.51 6.72 4.90
C TYR A 34 17.09 6.37 6.33
N ASN A 35 15.91 5.77 6.52
CA ASN A 35 15.39 5.31 7.80
C ASN A 35 14.28 4.26 7.57
N TYR A 36 13.82 3.60 8.64
CA TYR A 36 12.59 2.82 8.66
C TYR A 36 11.39 3.65 8.23
N ILE A 37 10.44 3.00 7.57
CA ILE A 37 9.20 3.65 7.14
C ILE A 37 8.26 3.86 8.33
N HIS A 38 7.54 4.97 8.31
CA HIS A 38 6.42 5.19 9.22
C HIS A 38 5.10 4.76 8.58
N ILE A 39 4.03 4.63 9.37
CA ILE A 39 2.71 4.18 8.87
C ILE A 39 2.20 5.04 7.70
N GLY A 40 2.52 6.33 7.68
CA GLY A 40 2.23 7.22 6.54
C GLY A 40 2.88 6.79 5.22
N ASN A 41 4.12 6.27 5.24
CA ASN A 41 4.79 5.76 4.04
C ASN A 41 4.30 4.35 3.66
N ALA A 42 3.80 3.57 4.62
CA ALA A 42 3.20 2.27 4.32
C ALA A 42 1.84 2.40 3.60
N ARG A 43 1.13 3.52 3.78
CA ARG A 43 -0.18 3.73 3.14
C ARG A 43 -0.14 3.64 1.61
N PRO A 44 0.71 4.40 0.88
CA PRO A 44 0.80 4.24 -0.57
C PRO A 44 1.17 2.81 -0.97
N ALA A 45 2.07 2.14 -0.23
CA ALA A 45 2.44 0.75 -0.51
C ALA A 45 1.22 -0.20 -0.43
N ILE A 46 0.41 -0.10 0.63
CA ILE A 46 -0.80 -0.92 0.83
C ILE A 46 -1.88 -0.58 -0.22
N VAL A 47 -2.13 0.70 -0.45
CA VAL A 47 -3.17 1.17 -1.37
C VAL A 47 -2.87 0.71 -2.78
N PHE A 48 -1.65 0.95 -3.27
CA PHE A 48 -1.32 0.67 -4.66
C PHE A 48 -1.00 -0.82 -4.92
N ASP A 49 -0.63 -1.58 -3.89
CA ASP A 49 -0.69 -3.05 -3.93
C ASP A 49 -2.14 -3.56 -4.09
N THR A 50 -3.10 -2.96 -3.37
CA THR A 50 -4.53 -3.32 -3.52
C THR A 50 -5.07 -2.96 -4.90
N VAL A 51 -4.71 -1.80 -5.44
CA VAL A 51 -5.03 -1.40 -6.83
C VAL A 51 -4.47 -2.40 -7.84
N ARG A 52 -3.18 -2.76 -7.72
CA ARG A 52 -2.54 -3.76 -8.58
C ARG A 52 -3.27 -5.10 -8.50
N ARG A 53 -3.55 -5.61 -7.29
CA ARG A 53 -4.26 -6.87 -7.07
C ARG A 53 -5.64 -6.87 -7.71
N TYR A 54 -6.38 -5.76 -7.61
CA TYR A 54 -7.71 -5.67 -8.22
C TYR A 54 -7.66 -5.67 -9.75
N PHE A 55 -6.67 -5.00 -10.35
CA PHE A 55 -6.46 -5.09 -11.79
C PHE A 55 -6.09 -6.50 -12.25
N GLN A 56 -5.18 -7.17 -11.55
CA GLN A 56 -4.82 -8.57 -11.82
C GLN A 56 -6.03 -9.50 -11.67
N TYR A 57 -6.81 -9.30 -10.61
CA TYR A 57 -8.08 -10.01 -10.37
C TYR A 57 -9.07 -9.81 -11.52
N SER A 58 -9.11 -8.59 -12.07
CA SER A 58 -9.95 -8.22 -13.22
C SER A 58 -9.40 -8.71 -14.57
N GLY A 59 -8.28 -9.43 -14.58
CA GLY A 59 -7.69 -10.06 -15.77
C GLY A 59 -6.66 -9.22 -16.53
N TYR A 60 -6.17 -8.11 -15.95
CA TYR A 60 -5.11 -7.30 -16.57
C TYR A 60 -3.72 -7.85 -16.27
N ASP A 61 -2.83 -7.75 -17.25
CA ASP A 61 -1.38 -7.91 -17.08
C ASP A 61 -0.78 -6.58 -16.62
N VAL A 62 -0.31 -6.53 -15.39
CA VAL A 62 0.15 -5.28 -14.75
C VAL A 62 1.67 -5.30 -14.59
N THR A 63 2.36 -4.40 -15.29
CA THR A 63 3.76 -4.06 -15.04
C THR A 63 3.81 -2.93 -14.03
N TYR A 64 4.20 -3.26 -12.80
CA TYR A 64 4.28 -2.34 -11.68
C TYR A 64 5.74 -1.97 -11.35
N VAL A 65 6.07 -0.68 -11.39
CA VAL A 65 7.39 -0.14 -11.07
C VAL A 65 7.30 0.80 -9.88
N SER A 66 8.21 0.64 -8.91
CA SER A 66 8.35 1.54 -7.76
C SER A 66 9.83 1.75 -7.46
N ASN A 67 10.33 2.99 -7.53
CA ASN A 67 11.75 3.25 -7.35
C ASN A 67 12.21 3.22 -5.88
N PHE A 68 13.53 3.21 -5.68
CA PHE A 68 14.15 3.63 -4.43
C PHE A 68 14.99 4.88 -4.67
N THR A 69 14.72 5.94 -3.91
CA THR A 69 15.61 7.11 -3.85
C THR A 69 16.76 6.78 -2.89
N ASP A 70 17.83 6.23 -3.44
CA ASP A 70 19.04 5.77 -2.74
C ASP A 70 20.22 6.75 -2.83
N VAL A 71 19.94 7.99 -3.25
CA VAL A 71 20.79 9.17 -3.05
C VAL A 71 19.92 10.42 -2.92
N ASP A 72 20.05 11.14 -1.80
CA ASP A 72 19.39 12.43 -1.55
C ASP A 72 20.11 13.14 -0.38
N ASP A 73 19.85 14.43 -0.20
CA ASP A 73 20.37 15.23 0.90
C ASP A 73 20.06 14.61 2.28
N LYS A 74 18.88 13.98 2.48
CA LYS A 74 18.55 13.30 3.74
C LYS A 74 19.41 12.07 4.01
N LEU A 75 19.70 11.30 2.96
CA LEU A 75 20.50 10.08 3.07
C LEU A 75 21.98 10.41 3.30
N ILE A 76 22.50 11.42 2.60
CA ILE A 76 23.85 11.95 2.82
C ILE A 76 24.00 12.47 4.26
N LYS A 77 22.99 13.19 4.77
CA LYS A 77 22.98 13.64 6.16
C LYS A 77 23.01 12.46 7.14
N ALA A 78 22.18 11.44 6.93
CA ALA A 78 22.15 10.24 7.76
C ALA A 78 23.50 9.48 7.73
N ALA A 79 24.13 9.37 6.55
CA ALA A 79 25.47 8.82 6.36
C ALA A 79 26.52 9.54 7.20
N ASN A 80 26.54 10.86 7.15
CA ASN A 80 27.45 11.68 7.95
C ASN A 80 27.20 11.56 9.46
N GLU A 81 25.94 11.47 9.89
CA GLU A 81 25.57 11.32 11.31
C GLU A 81 25.95 9.95 11.87
N LEU A 82 25.86 8.89 11.06
CA LEU A 82 26.18 7.51 11.45
C LEU A 82 27.66 7.14 11.21
N GLY A 83 28.40 7.94 10.45
CA GLY A 83 29.76 7.61 10.03
C GLY A 83 29.82 6.38 9.11
N GLU A 84 28.77 6.18 8.31
CA GLU A 84 28.64 5.08 7.35
C GLU A 84 28.52 5.61 5.92
N GLU A 85 28.84 4.78 4.92
CA GLU A 85 28.72 5.13 3.51
C GLU A 85 27.25 5.12 3.03
N VAL A 86 26.89 6.04 2.12
CA VAL A 86 25.52 6.17 1.58
C VAL A 86 24.96 4.84 1.04
N PRO A 87 25.67 4.05 0.22
CA PRO A 87 25.16 2.77 -0.29
C PRO A 87 24.88 1.74 0.80
N VAL A 88 25.63 1.77 1.91
CA VAL A 88 25.45 0.82 3.03
C VAL A 88 24.15 1.11 3.76
N ILE A 89 23.86 2.39 4.03
CA ILE A 89 22.61 2.81 4.65
C ILE A 89 21.42 2.54 3.73
N ALA A 90 21.55 2.86 2.44
CA ALA A 90 20.50 2.58 1.46
C ALA A 90 20.13 1.10 1.44
N GLU A 91 21.12 0.21 1.35
CA GLU A 91 20.88 -1.23 1.33
C GLU A 91 20.21 -1.74 2.61
N ARG A 92 20.63 -1.24 3.78
CA ARG A 92 19.99 -1.55 5.07
C ARG A 92 18.50 -1.23 5.04
N PHE A 93 18.14 -0.02 4.62
CA PHE A 93 16.75 0.43 4.65
C PHE A 93 15.91 -0.05 3.47
N ILE A 94 16.51 -0.47 2.36
CA ILE A 94 15.82 -1.24 1.31
C ILE A 94 15.38 -2.59 1.86
N ASN A 95 16.28 -3.30 2.55
CA ASN A 95 15.95 -4.59 3.16
C ASN A 95 14.86 -4.43 4.23
N ALA A 96 15.00 -3.44 5.13
CA ALA A 96 13.96 -3.12 6.11
C ALA A 96 12.62 -2.74 5.46
N TYR A 97 12.63 -1.98 4.37
CA TYR A 97 11.39 -1.65 3.65
C TYR A 97 10.69 -2.90 3.11
N PHE A 98 11.44 -3.87 2.56
CA PHE A 98 10.86 -5.13 2.10
C PHE A 98 10.34 -6.00 3.24
N GLU A 99 11.02 -6.04 4.38
CA GLU A 99 10.55 -6.74 5.57
C GLU A 99 9.25 -6.12 6.09
N ASP A 100 9.24 -4.80 6.30
CA ASP A 100 8.10 -4.06 6.82
C ASP A 100 6.88 -4.16 5.89
N THR A 101 7.05 -3.89 4.59
CA THR A 101 5.93 -3.96 3.63
C THR A 101 5.50 -5.40 3.31
N GLY A 102 6.43 -6.34 3.33
CA GLY A 102 6.14 -7.77 3.17
C GLY A 102 5.30 -8.32 4.33
N ALA A 103 5.61 -7.91 5.57
CA ALA A 103 4.80 -8.24 6.75
C ALA A 103 3.36 -7.72 6.59
N LEU A 104 3.19 -6.52 6.02
CA LEU A 104 1.90 -5.93 5.67
C LEU A 104 1.22 -6.58 4.45
N GLY A 105 1.73 -7.70 3.93
CA GLY A 105 1.11 -8.44 2.82
C GLY A 105 1.28 -7.80 1.44
N CYS A 106 2.09 -6.75 1.31
CA CYS A 106 2.38 -6.13 0.02
C CYS A 106 3.30 -7.01 -0.81
N GLN A 107 3.00 -7.14 -2.11
CA GLN A 107 3.91 -7.77 -3.06
C GLN A 107 5.01 -6.78 -3.47
N LYS A 108 6.20 -7.31 -3.80
CA LYS A 108 7.21 -6.48 -4.47
C LYS A 108 6.69 -6.06 -5.84
N ALA A 109 6.90 -4.79 -6.19
CA ALA A 109 6.80 -4.33 -7.58
C ALA A 109 7.67 -5.20 -8.51
N ASP A 110 7.31 -5.25 -9.79
CA ASP A 110 8.02 -6.06 -10.80
C ASP A 110 9.44 -5.54 -11.02
N VAL A 111 9.65 -4.24 -10.87
CA VAL A 111 10.98 -3.61 -10.90
C VAL A 111 11.09 -2.54 -9.81
N HIS A 112 12.23 -2.54 -9.10
CA HIS A 112 12.61 -1.52 -8.13
C HIS A 112 13.87 -0.77 -8.57
N PRO A 113 13.78 0.18 -9.51
CA PRO A 113 14.96 0.87 -10.00
C PRO A 113 15.55 1.79 -8.92
N ARG A 114 16.88 1.76 -8.79
CA ARG A 114 17.64 2.64 -7.90
C ARG A 114 18.17 3.85 -8.65
N VAL A 115 18.21 5.01 -8.02
CA VAL A 115 18.73 6.23 -8.64
C VAL A 115 20.21 6.06 -9.00
N THR A 116 20.99 5.49 -8.09
CA THR A 116 22.44 5.28 -8.29
C THR A 116 22.78 4.39 -9.48
N GLU A 117 21.85 3.53 -9.91
CA GLU A 117 21.99 2.62 -11.06
C GLU A 117 21.48 3.23 -12.38
N ASN A 118 20.92 4.44 -12.33
CA ASN A 118 20.24 5.09 -13.46
C ASN A 118 20.77 6.51 -13.73
N ILE A 119 22.01 6.81 -13.32
CA ILE A 119 22.60 8.15 -13.49
C ILE A 119 22.79 8.54 -14.96
N ASP A 120 23.28 7.62 -15.80
CA ASP A 120 23.53 7.92 -17.22
C ASP A 120 22.26 8.38 -17.94
N ILE A 121 21.13 7.70 -17.69
CA ILE A 121 19.84 8.06 -18.31
C ILE A 121 19.26 9.34 -17.72
N ILE A 122 19.60 9.69 -16.48
CA ILE A 122 19.23 10.98 -15.89
C ILE A 122 20.03 12.10 -16.56
N ILE A 123 21.33 11.93 -16.75
CA ILE A 123 22.18 12.91 -17.42
C ILE A 123 21.68 13.14 -18.86
N GLU A 124 21.43 12.09 -19.62
CA GLU A 124 20.88 12.18 -20.99
C GLU A 124 19.54 12.93 -21.03
N PHE A 125 18.66 12.67 -20.06
CA PHE A 125 17.38 13.36 -19.93
C PHE A 125 17.59 14.86 -19.74
N ILE A 126 18.50 15.25 -18.83
CA ILE A 126 18.80 16.65 -18.53
C ILE A 126 19.44 17.34 -19.74
N GLU A 127 20.38 16.69 -20.42
CA GLU A 127 20.99 17.22 -21.66
C GLU A 127 19.90 17.53 -22.70
N THR A 128 18.97 16.61 -22.91
CA THR A 128 17.85 16.81 -23.84
C THR A 128 16.97 18.01 -23.44
N LEU A 129 16.69 18.18 -22.13
CA LEU A 129 15.95 19.35 -21.64
C LEU A 129 16.72 20.66 -21.86
N ILE A 130 18.04 20.66 -21.74
CA ILE A 130 18.88 21.83 -22.04
C ILE A 130 18.84 22.13 -23.54
N GLU A 131 18.98 21.13 -24.41
CA GLU A 131 18.92 21.29 -25.87
C GLU A 131 17.58 21.87 -26.32
N LYS A 132 16.47 21.39 -25.73
CA LYS A 132 15.13 21.96 -25.94
C LYS A 132 14.93 23.31 -25.24
N GLY A 133 15.89 23.76 -24.44
CA GLY A 133 15.91 25.02 -23.70
C GLY A 133 14.96 25.06 -22.51
N TYR A 134 14.46 23.93 -22.04
CA TYR A 134 13.68 23.78 -20.80
C TYR A 134 14.57 23.70 -19.55
N ALA A 135 15.88 23.56 -19.71
CA ALA A 135 16.83 23.56 -18.59
C ALA A 135 18.06 24.44 -18.87
N TYR A 136 18.80 24.77 -17.81
CA TYR A 136 20.07 25.51 -17.90
C TYR A 136 21.03 25.18 -16.77
N ALA A 137 22.31 25.18 -17.12
CA ALA A 137 23.39 25.06 -16.15
C ALA A 137 23.68 26.42 -15.49
N SER A 138 23.94 26.39 -14.19
CA SER A 138 24.31 27.54 -13.39
C SER A 138 25.32 27.10 -12.33
N GLU A 139 26.59 27.43 -12.52
CA GLU A 139 27.69 27.15 -11.57
C GLU A 139 27.80 25.70 -11.07
N GLY A 140 27.54 24.74 -11.96
CA GLY A 140 27.61 23.30 -11.68
C GLY A 140 26.27 22.66 -11.33
N ASP A 141 25.28 23.45 -10.94
CA ASP A 141 23.89 23.00 -10.87
C ASP A 141 23.26 23.04 -12.26
N VAL A 142 22.16 22.30 -12.44
CA VAL A 142 21.25 22.44 -13.58
C VAL A 142 19.84 22.62 -13.05
N TYR A 143 19.15 23.64 -13.55
CA TYR A 143 17.78 23.99 -13.17
C TYR A 143 16.81 23.83 -14.34
N TYR A 144 15.57 23.46 -14.04
CA TYR A 144 14.46 23.48 -14.98
C TYR A 144 13.84 24.88 -15.05
N ARG A 145 13.54 25.37 -16.26
CA ARG A 145 12.83 26.63 -16.51
C ARG A 145 11.33 26.44 -16.40
N THR A 146 10.80 26.59 -15.20
CA THR A 146 9.40 26.31 -14.89
C THR A 146 8.44 27.13 -15.76
N ARG A 147 8.72 28.42 -15.96
CA ARG A 147 7.89 29.32 -16.80
C ARG A 147 7.85 28.96 -18.28
N LYS A 148 8.79 28.15 -18.78
CA LYS A 148 8.78 27.72 -20.18
C LYS A 148 7.69 26.69 -20.44
N PHE A 149 7.28 25.93 -19.43
CA PHE A 149 6.21 24.96 -19.53
C PHE A 149 4.87 25.62 -19.25
N ALA A 150 4.13 25.95 -20.31
CA ALA A 150 2.89 26.74 -20.22
C ALA A 150 1.80 26.10 -19.36
N GLU A 151 1.79 24.76 -19.26
CA GLU A 151 0.81 24.00 -18.50
C GLU A 151 1.27 23.69 -17.06
N TYR A 152 2.36 24.29 -16.59
CA TYR A 152 2.87 24.02 -15.24
C TYR A 152 1.82 24.40 -14.18
N GLY A 153 1.49 23.46 -13.29
CA GLY A 153 0.43 23.61 -12.30
C GLY A 153 -0.87 22.88 -12.68
N LYS A 154 -0.94 22.20 -13.83
CA LYS A 154 -2.15 21.51 -14.29
C LYS A 154 -2.56 20.34 -13.40
N LEU A 155 -1.63 19.66 -12.73
CA LEU A 155 -1.97 18.52 -11.86
C LEU A 155 -2.48 18.99 -10.49
N SER A 156 -1.82 19.98 -9.91
CA SER A 156 -2.17 20.60 -8.63
C SER A 156 -3.34 21.57 -8.74
N HIS A 157 -3.63 22.05 -9.96
CA HIS A 157 -4.55 23.13 -10.31
C HIS A 157 -4.22 24.42 -9.55
N GLN A 158 -2.93 24.71 -9.43
CA GLN A 158 -2.43 25.96 -8.89
C GLN A 158 -1.86 26.77 -10.05
N SER A 159 -2.25 28.03 -10.15
CA SER A 159 -1.64 28.91 -11.15
C SER A 159 -0.19 29.22 -10.79
N ILE A 160 0.65 29.43 -11.81
CA ILE A 160 2.04 29.88 -11.63
C ILE A 160 2.13 31.14 -10.74
N ASP A 161 1.14 32.03 -10.82
CA ASP A 161 1.09 33.25 -10.03
C ASP A 161 0.78 32.99 -8.55
N GLU A 162 -0.07 32.00 -8.22
CA GLU A 162 -0.31 31.58 -6.83
C GLU A 162 0.92 30.92 -6.21
N LEU A 163 1.62 30.08 -6.99
CA LEU A 163 2.86 29.44 -6.56
C LEU A 163 3.96 30.46 -6.21
N LYS A 164 3.97 31.59 -6.94
CA LYS A 164 4.93 32.68 -6.76
C LYS A 164 4.83 33.33 -5.37
N VAL A 165 3.63 33.46 -4.82
CA VAL A 165 3.39 34.22 -3.56
C VAL A 165 4.13 33.62 -2.36
N GLY A 166 4.49 32.33 -2.41
CA GLY A 166 5.26 31.63 -1.37
C GLY A 166 6.70 31.27 -1.76
N ALA A 167 7.07 31.39 -3.04
CA ALA A 167 8.39 31.02 -3.51
C ALA A 167 9.43 32.10 -3.15
N ARG A 168 10.64 31.66 -2.79
CA ARG A 168 11.79 32.54 -2.58
C ARG A 168 13.03 31.79 -3.03
N ILE A 169 13.93 32.49 -3.70
CA ILE A 169 15.26 31.96 -4.02
C ILE A 169 16.01 31.75 -2.70
N GLY A 170 16.42 30.51 -2.45
CA GLY A 170 17.18 30.14 -1.25
C GLY A 170 18.56 30.78 -1.22
N VAL A 171 19.14 30.91 -0.03
CA VAL A 171 20.52 31.40 0.11
C VAL A 171 21.48 30.45 -0.60
N GLY A 172 22.17 30.94 -1.63
CA GLY A 172 23.12 30.16 -2.44
C GLY A 172 22.54 29.59 -3.73
N GLU A 173 21.22 29.67 -3.96
CA GLU A 173 20.62 29.26 -5.24
C GLU A 173 20.85 30.33 -6.30
N LYS A 174 21.24 29.91 -7.51
CA LYS A 174 21.49 30.78 -8.67
C LYS A 174 20.52 30.51 -9.81
N LYS A 175 19.25 30.53 -9.45
CA LYS A 175 18.12 30.34 -10.37
C LYS A 175 17.80 31.66 -11.09
N GLU A 176 17.42 31.55 -12.36
CA GLU A 176 16.84 32.62 -13.19
C GLU A 176 15.45 33.02 -12.64
N ASP A 177 14.66 32.07 -12.12
CA ASP A 177 13.34 32.28 -11.53
C ASP A 177 13.16 31.53 -10.20
N GLU A 178 12.34 32.05 -9.29
CA GLU A 178 12.09 31.45 -7.97
C GLU A 178 11.30 30.13 -8.01
N LEU A 179 10.62 29.86 -9.12
CA LEU A 179 9.89 28.61 -9.35
C LEU A 179 10.75 27.54 -10.02
N ASP A 180 11.96 27.88 -10.47
CA ASP A 180 12.86 26.90 -11.07
C ASP A 180 13.33 25.90 -10.01
N PHE A 181 13.43 24.64 -10.39
CA PHE A 181 13.84 23.55 -9.51
C PHE A 181 15.06 22.82 -10.06
N ALA A 182 15.86 22.25 -9.15
CA ALA A 182 17.10 21.59 -9.53
C ALA A 182 16.81 20.24 -10.22
N LEU A 183 17.44 20.04 -11.37
CA LEU A 183 17.57 18.77 -12.08
C LEU A 183 18.88 18.08 -11.72
N TRP A 184 19.95 18.85 -11.55
CA TRP A 184 21.27 18.38 -11.11
C TRP A 184 21.81 19.35 -10.07
N LYS A 185 22.41 18.82 -9.00
CA LYS A 185 22.99 19.60 -7.91
C LYS A 185 24.49 19.31 -7.84
N ALA A 186 25.31 20.35 -7.90
CA ALA A 186 26.73 20.25 -7.67
C ALA A 186 27.00 19.60 -6.30
N ALA A 187 27.96 18.69 -6.27
CA ALA A 187 28.31 17.99 -5.04
C ALA A 187 29.18 18.89 -4.16
N LYS A 188 28.90 18.92 -2.86
CA LYS A 188 29.80 19.57 -1.90
C LYS A 188 30.99 18.67 -1.61
N GLU A 189 32.04 19.25 -1.03
CA GLU A 189 33.21 18.49 -0.64
C GLU A 189 32.84 17.37 0.33
N GLY A 190 33.27 16.14 0.00
CA GLY A 190 32.98 14.93 0.79
C GLY A 190 31.62 14.28 0.53
N GLU A 191 30.73 14.87 -0.28
CA GLU A 191 29.47 14.23 -0.67
C GLU A 191 29.70 13.19 -1.78
N ILE A 192 28.83 12.17 -1.85
CA ILE A 192 28.76 11.25 -2.99
C ILE A 192 28.42 12.01 -4.28
N TYR A 193 29.07 11.64 -5.39
CA TYR A 193 28.88 12.32 -6.67
C TYR A 193 29.09 11.40 -7.86
N TRP A 194 28.62 11.88 -9.01
CA TRP A 194 28.91 11.35 -10.34
C TRP A 194 29.48 12.47 -11.21
N GLU A 195 30.32 12.08 -12.17
CA GLU A 195 30.79 13.00 -13.21
C GLU A 195 29.65 13.28 -14.19
N SER A 196 29.56 14.52 -14.65
CA SER A 196 28.56 14.95 -15.63
C SER A 196 29.15 16.07 -16.51
N PRO A 197 28.48 16.44 -17.63
CA PRO A 197 28.87 17.60 -18.43
C PRO A 197 28.95 18.91 -17.66
N TRP A 198 28.28 18.99 -16.51
CA TRP A 198 28.22 20.18 -15.64
C TRP A 198 29.17 20.06 -14.43
N GLY A 199 30.01 19.03 -14.39
CA GLY A 199 30.93 18.74 -13.29
C GLY A 199 30.37 17.73 -12.30
N LYS A 200 31.05 17.59 -11.16
CA LYS A 200 30.69 16.63 -10.10
C LYS A 200 29.37 17.02 -9.43
N GLY A 201 28.41 16.11 -9.43
CA GLY A 201 27.14 16.36 -8.78
C GLY A 201 26.28 15.12 -8.61
N ARG A 202 25.00 15.34 -8.38
CA ARG A 202 23.98 14.32 -8.16
C ARG A 202 22.63 14.80 -8.71
N PRO A 203 21.70 13.89 -9.01
CA PRO A 203 20.38 14.28 -9.48
C PRO A 203 19.59 15.06 -8.42
N GLY A 204 18.70 15.94 -8.89
CA GLY A 204 17.64 16.50 -8.07
C GLY A 204 16.50 15.50 -7.87
N TRP A 205 15.71 15.66 -6.81
CA TRP A 205 14.71 14.68 -6.39
C TRP A 205 13.65 14.33 -7.46
N HIS A 206 13.34 15.25 -8.38
CA HIS A 206 12.24 15.05 -9.33
C HIS A 206 12.67 14.31 -10.61
N ILE A 207 13.92 14.51 -11.06
CA ILE A 207 14.37 14.02 -12.38
C ILE A 207 14.54 12.51 -12.42
N GLU A 208 14.82 11.92 -11.26
CA GLU A 208 14.98 10.48 -11.07
C GLU A 208 13.72 9.73 -11.50
N CYS A 209 12.54 10.11 -11.00
CA CYS A 209 11.27 9.44 -11.33
C CYS A 209 10.91 9.57 -12.81
N SER A 210 11.02 10.77 -13.41
CA SER A 210 10.78 10.99 -14.85
C SER A 210 11.64 10.09 -15.72
N ALA A 211 12.94 10.03 -15.44
CA ALA A 211 13.89 9.29 -16.25
C ALA A 211 13.72 7.76 -16.07
N MET A 212 13.53 7.29 -14.84
CA MET A 212 13.30 5.87 -14.56
C MET A 212 11.94 5.40 -15.11
N ALA A 213 10.84 6.13 -14.87
CA ALA A 213 9.53 5.77 -15.42
C ALA A 213 9.60 5.62 -16.94
N ARG A 214 10.24 6.57 -17.64
CA ARG A 214 10.45 6.49 -19.09
C ARG A 214 11.27 5.27 -19.50
N LYS A 215 12.38 4.98 -18.83
CA LYS A 215 13.26 3.83 -19.16
C LYS A 215 12.52 2.50 -19.03
N TYR A 216 11.73 2.31 -17.97
CA TYR A 216 11.12 1.01 -17.65
C TYR A 216 9.72 0.82 -18.26
N LEU A 217 8.98 1.90 -18.50
CA LEU A 217 7.58 1.82 -18.95
C LEU A 217 7.33 2.52 -20.31
N GLY A 218 8.19 3.46 -20.70
CA GLY A 218 8.09 4.21 -21.96
C GLY A 218 7.61 5.66 -21.76
N ASP A 219 7.48 6.40 -22.87
CA ASP A 219 7.19 7.85 -22.85
C ASP A 219 5.83 8.21 -22.21
N THR A 220 4.84 7.34 -22.35
CA THR A 220 3.50 7.49 -21.76
C THR A 220 3.12 6.22 -21.01
N ILE A 221 2.62 6.38 -19.78
CA ILE A 221 2.17 5.28 -18.91
C ILE A 221 0.68 5.37 -18.61
N ASP A 222 0.09 4.27 -18.15
CA ASP A 222 -1.34 4.22 -17.82
C ASP A 222 -1.60 4.97 -16.51
N ILE A 223 -0.89 4.58 -15.45
CA ILE A 223 -1.14 5.06 -14.09
C ILE A 223 0.17 5.56 -13.48
N HIS A 224 0.15 6.79 -12.98
CA HIS A 224 1.16 7.32 -12.07
C HIS A 224 0.52 7.59 -10.71
N ALA A 225 1.18 7.17 -9.62
CA ALA A 225 0.58 7.23 -8.30
C ALA A 225 1.55 7.55 -7.15
N GLY A 226 0.99 8.01 -6.02
CA GLY A 226 1.75 8.31 -4.82
C GLY A 226 0.91 8.91 -3.69
N GLY A 227 1.56 9.41 -2.65
CA GLY A 227 0.90 10.19 -1.59
C GLY A 227 0.40 11.54 -2.10
N GLN A 228 -0.66 12.08 -1.51
CA GLN A 228 -1.20 13.40 -1.88
C GLN A 228 -0.17 14.53 -1.77
N ASP A 229 0.82 14.42 -0.88
CA ASP A 229 1.96 15.34 -0.79
C ASP A 229 2.86 15.34 -2.02
N LEU A 230 2.86 14.26 -2.81
CA LEU A 230 3.63 14.20 -4.05
C LEU A 230 2.94 14.92 -5.21
N THR A 231 1.64 15.22 -5.12
CA THR A 231 0.91 15.98 -6.16
C THR A 231 1.66 17.27 -6.53
N PHE A 232 2.17 17.98 -5.51
CA PHE A 232 3.01 19.16 -5.68
C PHE A 232 4.07 19.25 -4.58
N PRO A 233 5.34 19.52 -4.91
CA PRO A 233 5.84 19.84 -6.26
C PRO A 233 6.23 18.61 -7.09
N HIS A 234 6.28 17.41 -6.50
CA HIS A 234 7.01 16.28 -7.10
C HIS A 234 6.44 15.82 -8.44
N HIS A 235 5.21 15.34 -8.48
CA HIS A 235 4.56 14.87 -9.70
C HIS A 235 4.29 15.99 -10.72
N GLU A 236 4.04 17.22 -10.28
CA GLU A 236 3.95 18.38 -11.17
C GLU A 236 5.27 18.62 -11.92
N ASN A 237 6.40 18.49 -11.22
CA ASN A 237 7.72 18.60 -11.82
C ASN A 237 8.02 17.44 -12.78
N GLU A 238 7.57 16.22 -12.46
CA GLU A 238 7.73 15.07 -13.34
C GLU A 238 6.96 15.21 -14.65
N ILE A 239 5.72 15.72 -14.59
CA ILE A 239 4.94 16.08 -15.78
C ILE A 239 5.73 17.08 -16.61
N ALA A 240 6.17 18.18 -16.00
CA ALA A 240 6.88 19.23 -16.71
C ALA A 240 8.13 18.69 -17.43
N GLN A 241 8.94 17.89 -16.74
CA GLN A 241 10.14 17.26 -17.31
C GLN A 241 9.82 16.29 -18.44
N SER A 242 8.90 15.34 -18.19
CA SER A 242 8.58 14.25 -19.10
C SER A 242 7.88 14.75 -20.36
N GLU A 243 6.94 15.66 -20.24
CA GLU A 243 6.19 16.17 -21.38
C GLU A 243 7.00 17.20 -22.17
N ALA A 244 7.88 17.99 -21.54
CA ALA A 244 8.83 18.83 -22.27
C ALA A 244 9.84 17.99 -23.09
N LEU A 245 10.30 16.87 -22.53
CA LEU A 245 11.21 15.97 -23.24
C LEU A 245 10.50 15.22 -24.37
N THR A 246 9.32 14.66 -24.13
CA THR A 246 8.67 13.72 -25.06
C THR A 246 7.64 14.35 -25.98
N GLU A 247 7.11 15.54 -25.63
CA GLU A 247 5.97 16.20 -26.30
C GLU A 247 4.69 15.34 -26.30
N LYS A 248 4.60 14.38 -25.38
CA LYS A 248 3.45 13.49 -25.18
C LYS A 248 2.98 13.60 -23.73
N PRO A 249 1.71 13.27 -23.43
CA PRO A 249 1.26 13.13 -22.05
C PRO A 249 2.11 12.10 -21.29
N PHE A 250 2.52 12.42 -20.05
CA PHE A 250 3.35 11.50 -19.26
C PHE A 250 2.54 10.30 -18.74
N ALA A 251 1.39 10.55 -18.12
CA ALA A 251 0.49 9.51 -17.61
C ALA A 251 -0.96 9.85 -17.94
N ARG A 252 -1.77 8.82 -18.24
CA ARG A 252 -3.21 9.01 -18.49
C ARG A 252 -3.99 9.27 -17.20
N TYR A 253 -3.61 8.58 -16.12
CA TYR A 253 -4.33 8.61 -14.85
C TYR A 253 -3.39 8.87 -13.68
N TRP A 254 -3.73 9.87 -12.86
CA TRP A 254 -2.98 10.26 -11.67
C TRP A 254 -3.76 9.93 -10.39
N LEU A 255 -3.27 8.99 -9.59
CA LEU A 255 -3.95 8.53 -8.37
C LEU A 255 -3.15 8.93 -7.13
N HIS A 256 -3.80 9.59 -6.17
CA HIS A 256 -3.15 10.01 -4.92
C HIS A 256 -3.92 9.57 -3.68
N ASN A 257 -3.24 8.94 -2.73
CA ASN A 257 -3.84 8.59 -1.44
C ASN A 257 -3.80 9.75 -0.44
N GLY A 258 -4.80 9.82 0.43
CA GLY A 258 -4.88 10.83 1.49
C GLY A 258 -3.86 10.63 2.62
N TYR A 259 -3.74 11.66 3.46
CA TYR A 259 -2.81 11.68 4.60
C TYR A 259 -3.18 10.71 5.73
N ILE A 260 -2.20 10.38 6.57
CA ILE A 260 -2.43 9.82 7.91
C ILE A 260 -2.23 10.91 8.96
N ASN A 261 -3.22 11.06 9.82
CA ASN A 261 -3.15 11.87 11.04
C ASN A 261 -2.99 10.94 12.26
N ILE A 262 -2.39 11.43 13.34
CA ILE A 262 -2.27 10.73 14.62
C ILE A 262 -2.96 11.61 15.66
N ASP A 263 -3.98 11.05 16.33
CA ASP A 263 -4.79 11.78 17.31
C ASP A 263 -5.36 13.11 16.78
N ASN A 264 -5.78 13.11 15.52
CA ASN A 264 -6.27 14.27 14.74
C ASN A 264 -5.20 15.34 14.44
N GLU A 265 -3.94 15.10 14.75
CA GLU A 265 -2.81 15.95 14.37
C GLU A 265 -2.08 15.39 13.15
N LYS A 266 -1.50 16.30 12.35
CA LYS A 266 -0.64 15.89 11.24
C LYS A 266 0.61 15.21 11.80
N MET A 267 0.92 14.03 11.30
CA MET A 267 2.17 13.34 11.64
C MET A 267 3.38 14.16 11.21
N SER A 268 4.34 14.37 12.11
CA SER A 268 5.61 15.01 11.77
C SER A 268 6.73 14.55 12.68
N LYS A 269 7.95 14.49 12.12
CA LYS A 269 9.16 14.21 12.92
C LYS A 269 9.40 15.26 14.01
N SER A 270 9.07 16.53 13.74
CA SER A 270 9.23 17.63 14.69
C SER A 270 8.30 17.56 15.90
N LEU A 271 7.11 16.97 15.74
CA LEU A 271 6.20 16.70 16.86
C LEU A 271 6.53 15.41 17.60
N GLY A 272 7.46 14.60 17.07
CA GLY A 272 7.85 13.32 17.67
C GLY A 272 6.73 12.27 17.67
N ASN A 273 5.63 12.52 16.97
CA ASN A 273 4.41 11.71 17.03
C ASN A 273 4.32 10.66 15.93
N PHE A 274 5.41 10.32 15.23
CA PHE A 274 5.36 9.34 14.14
C PHE A 274 5.52 7.91 14.66
N VAL A 275 4.79 6.97 14.05
CA VAL A 275 4.83 5.55 14.38
C VAL A 275 5.57 4.80 13.28
N LEU A 276 6.66 4.12 13.63
CA LEU A 276 7.43 3.28 12.71
C LEU A 276 6.69 1.96 12.47
N VAL A 277 6.68 1.51 11.22
CA VAL A 277 6.09 0.22 10.84
C VAL A 277 6.87 -0.90 11.50
N HIS A 278 8.20 -0.84 11.43
CA HIS A 278 9.11 -1.80 12.04
C HIS A 278 8.82 -2.09 13.52
N ASP A 279 8.44 -1.07 14.30
CA ASP A 279 8.18 -1.21 15.73
C ASP A 279 6.76 -1.72 16.04
N ILE A 280 5.76 -1.28 15.28
CA ILE A 280 4.36 -1.64 15.53
C ILE A 280 4.06 -3.09 15.10
N ILE A 281 4.67 -3.57 14.01
CA ILE A 281 4.47 -4.95 13.53
C ILE A 281 5.06 -6.01 14.47
N GLN A 282 5.92 -5.62 15.41
CA GLN A 282 6.41 -6.50 16.48
C GLN A 282 5.40 -6.64 17.63
N GLN A 283 4.42 -5.74 17.72
CA GLN A 283 3.48 -5.66 18.83
C GLN A 283 2.08 -6.15 18.44
N ILE A 284 1.72 -6.06 17.16
CA ILE A 284 0.41 -6.46 16.64
C ILE A 284 0.55 -7.29 15.36
N ASP A 285 -0.50 -8.04 15.02
CA ASP A 285 -0.61 -8.67 13.70
C ASP A 285 -0.54 -7.58 12.59
N PRO A 286 0.46 -7.62 11.69
CA PRO A 286 0.60 -6.65 10.60
C PRO A 286 -0.65 -6.53 9.71
N GLN A 287 -1.44 -7.61 9.58
CA GLN A 287 -2.67 -7.62 8.80
C GLN A 287 -3.75 -6.71 9.39
N VAL A 288 -3.71 -6.45 10.71
CA VAL A 288 -4.58 -5.46 11.36
C VAL A 288 -4.26 -4.06 10.85
N LEU A 289 -2.98 -3.71 10.72
CA LEU A 289 -2.58 -2.40 10.21
C LEU A 289 -2.99 -2.21 8.74
N ARG A 290 -2.86 -3.27 7.93
CA ARG A 290 -3.37 -3.27 6.55
C ARG A 290 -4.89 -3.08 6.51
N PHE A 291 -5.63 -3.90 7.26
CA PHE A 291 -7.10 -3.85 7.30
C PHE A 291 -7.59 -2.46 7.75
N PHE A 292 -6.96 -1.89 8.78
CA PHE A 292 -7.21 -0.53 9.23
C PHE A 292 -7.03 0.50 8.09
N MET A 293 -5.91 0.45 7.37
CA MET A 293 -5.67 1.40 6.27
C MET A 293 -6.67 1.28 5.11
N LEU A 294 -7.20 0.08 4.86
CA LEU A 294 -8.19 -0.19 3.82
C LEU A 294 -9.64 0.08 4.27
N SER A 295 -9.89 0.23 5.57
CA SER A 295 -11.21 0.55 6.13
C SER A 295 -11.74 1.95 5.77
N VAL A 296 -10.86 2.80 5.24
CA VAL A 296 -11.18 4.15 4.75
C VAL A 296 -10.76 4.25 3.29
N HIS A 297 -11.63 4.80 2.45
CA HIS A 297 -11.33 5.02 1.03
C HIS A 297 -9.98 5.74 0.85
N TYR A 298 -9.15 5.25 -0.06
CA TYR A 298 -7.73 5.61 -0.13
C TYR A 298 -7.46 7.12 -0.27
N ARG A 299 -8.32 7.86 -0.98
CA ARG A 299 -8.25 9.32 -1.15
C ARG A 299 -8.60 10.14 0.09
N HIS A 300 -9.25 9.56 1.09
CA HIS A 300 -9.62 10.29 2.31
C HIS A 300 -8.50 10.24 3.35
N PRO A 301 -8.32 11.30 4.16
CA PRO A 301 -7.43 11.23 5.29
C PRO A 301 -7.91 10.15 6.28
N ILE A 302 -6.98 9.45 6.89
CA ILE A 302 -7.27 8.46 7.95
C ILE A 302 -6.64 8.92 9.25
N ASN A 303 -7.36 8.75 10.35
CA ASN A 303 -6.86 9.05 11.69
C ASN A 303 -6.42 7.77 12.39
N TYR A 304 -5.18 7.73 12.86
CA TYR A 304 -4.62 6.64 13.63
C TYR A 304 -4.70 6.95 15.13
N ASN A 305 -5.21 5.99 15.90
CA ASN A 305 -5.08 5.88 17.35
C ASN A 305 -5.26 4.40 17.76
N GLU A 306 -4.92 4.08 19.02
CA GLU A 306 -4.97 2.71 19.54
C GLU A 306 -6.39 2.12 19.51
N GLU A 307 -7.42 2.92 19.84
CA GLU A 307 -8.82 2.47 19.85
C GLU A 307 -9.30 2.02 18.46
N LEU A 308 -8.98 2.80 17.41
CA LEU A 308 -9.33 2.46 16.03
C LEU A 308 -8.58 1.23 15.54
N LEU A 309 -7.34 1.04 15.99
CA LEU A 309 -6.55 -0.14 15.66
C LEU A 309 -7.12 -1.40 16.33
N GLU A 310 -7.53 -1.32 17.60
CA GLU A 310 -8.17 -2.45 18.31
C GLU A 310 -9.54 -2.79 17.71
N ASN A 311 -10.31 -1.77 17.30
CA ASN A 311 -11.54 -1.98 16.55
C ASN A 311 -11.29 -2.68 15.21
N ALA A 312 -10.22 -2.31 14.50
CA ALA A 312 -9.82 -2.96 13.25
C ALA A 312 -9.39 -4.43 13.47
N LYS A 313 -8.69 -4.72 14.58
CA LYS A 313 -8.33 -6.09 14.98
C LYS A 313 -9.58 -6.94 15.23
N THR A 314 -10.47 -6.49 16.10
CA THR A 314 -11.74 -7.18 16.40
C THR A 314 -12.56 -7.44 15.14
N ALA A 315 -12.59 -6.45 14.24
CA ALA A 315 -13.28 -6.51 12.96
C ALA A 315 -12.68 -7.59 12.04
N LEU A 316 -11.35 -7.62 11.89
CA LEU A 316 -10.65 -8.63 11.10
C LEU A 316 -10.81 -10.05 11.67
N ASP A 317 -10.68 -10.20 12.99
CA ASP A 317 -10.81 -11.50 13.67
C ASP A 317 -12.21 -12.09 13.50
N ARG A 318 -13.25 -11.25 13.47
CA ARG A 318 -14.61 -11.69 13.17
C ARG A 318 -14.75 -12.27 11.75
N LEU A 319 -14.08 -11.68 10.77
CA LEU A 319 -14.09 -12.19 9.39
C LEU A 319 -13.37 -13.55 9.32
N ARG A 320 -12.18 -13.64 9.92
CA ARG A 320 -11.40 -14.89 9.99
C ARG A 320 -12.14 -16.00 10.73
N THR A 321 -12.81 -15.67 11.84
CA THR A 321 -13.64 -16.62 12.61
C THR A 321 -14.77 -17.21 11.76
N ALA A 322 -15.40 -16.40 10.89
CA ALA A 322 -16.45 -16.91 10.00
C ALA A 322 -15.89 -17.89 8.97
N TYR A 323 -14.70 -17.61 8.42
CA TYR A 323 -13.98 -18.52 7.52
C TYR A 323 -13.61 -19.85 8.21
N GLU A 324 -13.05 -19.80 9.42
CA GLU A 324 -12.70 -21.00 10.17
C GLU A 324 -13.94 -21.82 10.59
N ASN A 325 -15.05 -21.15 10.93
CA ASN A 325 -16.31 -21.83 11.21
C ASN A 325 -16.86 -22.58 9.99
N LEU A 326 -16.67 -22.05 8.77
CA LEU A 326 -17.03 -22.75 7.52
C LEU A 326 -16.19 -24.01 7.35
N LYS A 327 -14.86 -23.91 7.51
CA LYS A 327 -13.94 -25.06 7.47
C LYS A 327 -14.34 -26.16 8.46
N HIS A 328 -14.59 -25.78 9.72
CA HIS A 328 -15.01 -26.72 10.75
C HIS A 328 -16.36 -27.37 10.40
N ARG A 329 -17.34 -26.60 9.92
CA ARG A 329 -18.66 -27.17 9.54
C ARG A 329 -18.54 -28.17 8.41
N LYS A 330 -17.65 -27.93 7.43
CA LYS A 330 -17.42 -28.80 6.28
C LYS A 330 -17.20 -30.25 6.70
N GLN A 331 -16.42 -30.48 7.76
CA GLN A 331 -16.09 -31.81 8.29
C GLN A 331 -17.31 -32.61 8.78
N SER A 332 -18.39 -31.91 9.16
CA SER A 332 -19.63 -32.49 9.68
C SER A 332 -20.82 -32.37 8.72
N SER A 333 -20.56 -31.93 7.48
CA SER A 333 -21.58 -31.71 6.47
C SER A 333 -22.17 -33.04 6.00
N THR A 334 -23.50 -33.09 5.85
CA THR A 334 -24.21 -34.32 5.45
C THR A 334 -24.64 -34.32 3.98
N ASN A 335 -24.51 -33.19 3.28
CA ASN A 335 -24.93 -32.99 1.88
C ASN A 335 -26.42 -33.34 1.64
N LEU A 336 -27.25 -33.20 2.68
CA LEU A 336 -28.69 -33.45 2.65
C LEU A 336 -29.45 -32.12 2.71
N THR A 337 -29.30 -31.29 1.67
CA THR A 337 -29.87 -29.94 1.55
C THR A 337 -30.81 -29.83 0.35
N GLU A 338 -31.75 -28.88 0.42
CA GLU A 338 -32.72 -28.61 -0.66
C GLU A 338 -32.61 -27.17 -1.21
N ASN A 339 -31.77 -26.32 -0.60
CA ASN A 339 -31.70 -24.88 -0.87
C ASN A 339 -30.32 -24.40 -1.33
N ASP A 340 -29.45 -25.27 -1.82
CA ASP A 340 -28.07 -24.93 -2.23
C ASP A 340 -28.04 -23.80 -3.27
N GLU A 341 -28.89 -23.87 -4.29
CA GLU A 341 -28.97 -22.84 -5.35
C GLU A 341 -29.27 -21.44 -4.78
N GLN A 342 -30.07 -21.34 -3.71
CA GLN A 342 -30.39 -20.05 -3.09
C GLN A 342 -29.15 -19.44 -2.43
N TRP A 343 -28.30 -20.27 -1.82
CA TRP A 343 -27.06 -19.80 -1.19
C TRP A 343 -25.99 -19.46 -2.23
N LEU A 344 -25.88 -20.26 -3.29
CA LEU A 344 -24.96 -19.97 -4.40
C LEU A 344 -25.32 -18.65 -5.11
N GLU A 345 -26.60 -18.36 -5.32
CA GLU A 345 -27.00 -17.08 -5.90
C GLU A 345 -26.69 -15.90 -4.95
N LYS A 346 -26.90 -16.05 -3.63
CA LYS A 346 -26.49 -15.04 -2.65
C LYS A 346 -24.99 -14.75 -2.68
N ILE A 347 -24.16 -15.78 -2.79
CA ILE A 347 -22.70 -15.61 -2.89
C ILE A 347 -22.36 -14.84 -4.17
N LYS A 348 -23.00 -15.17 -5.28
CA LYS A 348 -22.85 -14.46 -6.55
C LYS A 348 -23.32 -13.00 -6.50
N GLU A 349 -24.40 -12.70 -5.78
CA GLU A 349 -24.86 -11.33 -5.54
C GLU A 349 -23.83 -10.53 -4.72
N LEU A 350 -23.25 -11.14 -3.68
CA LEU A 350 -22.19 -10.53 -2.87
C LEU A 350 -20.93 -10.30 -3.69
N HIS A 351 -20.55 -11.26 -4.53
CA HIS A 351 -19.45 -11.14 -5.47
C HIS A 351 -19.64 -9.90 -6.38
N GLN A 352 -20.81 -9.79 -7.02
CA GLN A 352 -21.15 -8.65 -7.87
C GLN A 352 -21.16 -7.31 -7.10
N ALA A 353 -21.62 -7.32 -5.85
CA ALA A 353 -21.59 -6.14 -4.99
C ALA A 353 -20.14 -5.71 -4.69
N PHE A 354 -19.25 -6.65 -4.34
CA PHE A 354 -17.84 -6.36 -4.12
C PHE A 354 -17.18 -5.77 -5.37
N THR A 355 -17.34 -6.41 -6.53
CA THR A 355 -16.81 -5.92 -7.81
C THR A 355 -17.33 -4.52 -8.11
N LYS A 356 -18.60 -4.24 -7.85
CA LYS A 356 -19.17 -2.89 -8.06
C LYS A 356 -18.50 -1.84 -7.18
N GLU A 357 -18.24 -2.12 -5.91
CA GLU A 357 -17.58 -1.18 -5.01
C GLU A 357 -16.10 -0.97 -5.40
N MET A 358 -15.41 -2.04 -5.81
CA MET A 358 -14.02 -1.93 -6.28
C MET A 358 -13.91 -1.25 -7.66
N ASP A 359 -14.87 -1.48 -8.56
CA ASP A 359 -14.98 -0.77 -9.84
C ASP A 359 -15.25 0.73 -9.64
N ASP A 360 -15.85 1.13 -8.52
CA ASP A 360 -16.05 2.54 -8.17
C ASP A 360 -14.84 3.13 -7.42
N ASP A 361 -13.73 3.28 -8.13
CA ASP A 361 -12.52 3.94 -7.65
C ASP A 361 -11.87 3.21 -6.46
N PHE A 362 -11.83 1.88 -6.53
CA PHE A 362 -11.21 1.00 -5.52
C PHE A 362 -11.75 1.28 -4.11
N ASN A 363 -13.08 1.34 -3.97
CA ASN A 363 -13.72 1.70 -2.70
C ASN A 363 -13.66 0.55 -1.68
N THR A 364 -12.49 0.38 -1.07
CA THR A 364 -12.22 -0.70 -0.11
C THR A 364 -13.07 -0.60 1.16
N ALA A 365 -13.47 0.59 1.58
CA ALA A 365 -14.34 0.77 2.75
C ALA A 365 -15.71 0.10 2.54
N ASN A 366 -16.32 0.30 1.36
CA ASN A 366 -17.57 -0.35 1.01
C ASN A 366 -17.37 -1.84 0.67
N ALA A 367 -16.26 -2.19 0.02
CA ALA A 367 -15.91 -3.58 -0.25
C ALA A 367 -15.75 -4.41 1.05
N ILE A 368 -15.17 -3.82 2.11
CA ILE A 368 -15.11 -4.42 3.46
C ILE A 368 -16.51 -4.58 4.06
N SER A 369 -17.44 -3.67 3.79
CA SER A 369 -18.84 -3.84 4.21
C SER A 369 -19.48 -5.06 3.55
N VAL A 370 -19.15 -5.35 2.29
CA VAL A 370 -19.57 -6.58 1.60
C VAL A 370 -18.96 -7.82 2.25
N LEU A 371 -17.69 -7.78 2.68
CA LEU A 371 -17.06 -8.88 3.45
C LEU A 371 -17.80 -9.17 4.77
N PHE A 372 -18.29 -8.14 5.46
CA PHE A 372 -19.11 -8.36 6.66
C PHE A 372 -20.46 -8.99 6.35
N GLU A 373 -21.09 -8.62 5.23
CA GLU A 373 -22.33 -9.28 4.80
C GLU A 373 -22.06 -10.74 4.36
N LEU A 374 -20.94 -11.03 3.68
CA LEU A 374 -20.49 -12.39 3.38
C LEU A 374 -20.33 -13.22 4.66
N SER A 375 -19.62 -12.69 5.66
CA SER A 375 -19.48 -13.31 6.99
C SER A 375 -20.81 -13.58 7.65
N LYS A 376 -21.76 -12.64 7.57
CA LYS A 376 -23.10 -12.81 8.14
C LYS A 376 -23.92 -13.88 7.41
N GLN A 377 -23.91 -13.91 6.08
CA GLN A 377 -24.60 -14.94 5.30
C GLN A 377 -23.99 -16.32 5.52
N ALA A 378 -22.66 -16.42 5.60
CA ALA A 378 -21.97 -17.65 5.96
C ALA A 378 -22.44 -18.15 7.34
N ASN A 379 -22.45 -17.29 8.36
CA ASN A 379 -22.91 -17.66 9.69
C ASN A 379 -24.38 -18.11 9.71
N TYR A 380 -25.28 -17.50 8.93
CA TYR A 380 -26.65 -17.98 8.80
C TYR A 380 -26.73 -19.35 8.15
N TYR A 381 -25.95 -19.59 7.09
CA TYR A 381 -25.89 -20.90 6.46
C TYR A 381 -25.42 -21.99 7.43
N LEU A 382 -24.45 -21.66 8.28
CA LEU A 382 -23.94 -22.57 9.31
C LEU A 382 -24.96 -22.94 10.39
N MET A 383 -26.04 -22.16 10.55
CA MET A 383 -27.14 -22.47 11.47
C MET A 383 -28.16 -23.47 10.88
N GLU A 384 -28.08 -23.76 9.58
CA GLU A 384 -28.95 -24.74 8.93
C GLU A 384 -28.72 -26.14 9.51
N LYS A 385 -29.81 -26.91 9.61
CA LYS A 385 -29.77 -28.27 10.18
C LYS A 385 -28.78 -29.17 9.43
N ASN A 386 -28.85 -29.12 8.10
CA ASN A 386 -27.92 -29.78 7.19
C ASN A 386 -27.25 -28.71 6.33
N THR A 387 -26.00 -28.94 5.99
CA THR A 387 -25.23 -28.13 5.05
C THR A 387 -24.73 -29.01 3.91
N SER A 388 -24.24 -28.36 2.87
CA SER A 388 -23.67 -28.90 1.65
C SER A 388 -22.25 -28.42 1.52
N GLU A 389 -21.33 -29.34 1.24
CA GLU A 389 -19.92 -29.03 1.01
C GLU A 389 -19.75 -28.06 -0.17
N GLN A 390 -20.60 -28.17 -1.20
CA GLN A 390 -20.55 -27.29 -2.37
C GLN A 390 -20.77 -25.82 -1.98
N VAL A 391 -21.75 -25.54 -1.12
CA VAL A 391 -22.06 -24.17 -0.69
C VAL A 391 -20.98 -23.66 0.27
N ILE A 392 -20.49 -24.52 1.17
CA ILE A 392 -19.37 -24.16 2.06
C ILE A 392 -18.14 -23.79 1.23
N ASP A 393 -17.80 -24.61 0.23
CA ASP A 393 -16.66 -24.36 -0.66
C ASP A 393 -16.82 -23.09 -1.48
N ALA A 394 -18.04 -22.77 -1.90
CA ALA A 394 -18.32 -21.50 -2.56
C ALA A 394 -18.09 -20.30 -1.61
N PHE A 395 -18.52 -20.38 -0.34
CA PHE A 395 -18.23 -19.33 0.64
C PHE A 395 -16.73 -19.21 0.93
N LEU A 396 -16.04 -20.34 1.15
CA LEU A 396 -14.60 -20.34 1.40
C LEU A 396 -13.84 -19.72 0.22
N LYS A 397 -14.19 -20.11 -1.01
CA LYS A 397 -13.58 -19.55 -2.22
C LYS A 397 -13.84 -18.06 -2.37
N GLU A 398 -15.05 -17.59 -2.08
CA GLU A 398 -15.36 -16.16 -2.11
C GLU A 398 -14.54 -15.39 -1.06
N PHE A 399 -14.42 -15.90 0.17
CA PHE A 399 -13.54 -15.31 1.18
C PHE A 399 -12.10 -15.21 0.69
N GLU A 400 -11.56 -16.27 0.10
CA GLU A 400 -10.19 -16.32 -0.45
C GLU A 400 -9.99 -15.30 -1.55
N ASP A 401 -10.93 -15.17 -2.48
CA ASP A 401 -10.84 -14.21 -3.59
C ASP A 401 -10.90 -12.77 -3.10
N LEU A 402 -11.85 -12.45 -2.21
CA LEU A 402 -12.01 -11.10 -1.69
C LEU A 402 -10.84 -10.69 -0.77
N PHE A 403 -10.33 -11.62 0.06
CA PHE A 403 -9.13 -11.37 0.87
C PHE A 403 -7.88 -11.22 0.00
N PHE A 404 -7.75 -11.99 -1.08
CA PHE A 404 -6.66 -11.85 -2.04
C PHE A 404 -6.61 -10.46 -2.65
N VAL A 405 -7.76 -9.93 -3.10
CA VAL A 405 -7.86 -8.57 -3.68
C VAL A 405 -7.40 -7.53 -2.66
N LEU A 406 -7.87 -7.64 -1.41
CA LEU A 406 -7.49 -6.74 -0.34
C LEU A 406 -6.09 -7.01 0.23
N GLY A 407 -5.38 -8.04 -0.24
CA GLY A 407 -4.06 -8.47 0.28
C GLY A 407 -4.07 -8.86 1.76
N LEU A 408 -5.20 -9.37 2.25
CA LEU A 408 -5.38 -9.86 3.61
C LEU A 408 -5.12 -11.37 3.69
N LYS A 409 -4.66 -11.85 4.85
CA LYS A 409 -4.53 -13.28 5.15
C LYS A 409 -5.71 -13.79 5.99
N LEU A 410 -6.30 -14.90 5.55
CA LEU A 410 -7.39 -15.60 6.25
C LEU A 410 -6.88 -16.34 7.48
N GLU A 411 -5.73 -17.00 7.37
CA GLU A 411 -5.09 -17.72 8.46
C GLU A 411 -4.07 -16.81 9.17
N VAL A 412 -4.01 -16.92 10.49
CA VAL A 412 -2.90 -16.39 11.28
C VAL A 412 -1.85 -17.50 11.35
N GLU A 413 -0.60 -17.21 11.00
CA GLU A 413 0.50 -18.16 11.23
C GLU A 413 0.68 -18.30 12.76
N GLU A 414 0.07 -19.31 13.34
CA GLU A 414 0.20 -19.61 14.77
C GLU A 414 1.36 -20.61 14.99
N ALA A 415 2.46 -20.12 15.54
CA ALA A 415 3.63 -20.94 15.88
C ALA A 415 3.44 -21.67 17.22
N LEU A 416 3.76 -22.97 17.25
CA LEU A 416 4.11 -23.86 18.38
C LEU A 416 3.10 -24.02 19.56
N LEU A 417 2.17 -23.11 19.79
CA LEU A 417 1.21 -23.17 20.90
C LEU A 417 0.00 -24.07 20.62
N ASP A 418 -0.30 -24.37 19.35
CA ASP A 418 -1.54 -25.04 18.97
C ASP A 418 -1.55 -26.52 19.36
N GLU A 419 -0.42 -27.22 19.25
CA GLU A 419 -0.33 -28.62 19.72
C GLU A 419 -0.55 -28.74 21.24
N GLU A 420 -0.06 -27.77 22.02
CA GLU A 420 -0.27 -27.74 23.48
C GLU A 420 -1.73 -27.41 23.81
N VAL A 421 -2.33 -26.45 23.10
CA VAL A 421 -3.73 -26.06 23.27
C VAL A 421 -4.67 -27.20 22.85
N GLU A 422 -4.44 -27.85 21.72
CA GLU A 422 -5.21 -29.00 21.25
C GLU A 422 -5.12 -30.17 22.24
N ALA A 423 -3.92 -30.48 22.74
CA ALA A 423 -3.74 -31.52 23.76
C ALA A 423 -4.50 -31.20 25.06
N LEU A 424 -4.51 -29.93 25.50
CA LEU A 424 -5.30 -29.48 26.65
C LEU A 424 -6.80 -29.61 26.38
N ILE A 425 -7.26 -29.26 25.17
CA ILE A 425 -8.68 -29.36 24.82
C ILE A 425 -9.13 -30.82 24.74
N GLU A 426 -8.35 -31.71 24.15
CA GLU A 426 -8.64 -33.15 24.16
C GLU A 426 -8.70 -33.71 25.59
N GLN A 427 -7.74 -33.33 26.44
CA GLN A 427 -7.76 -33.70 27.86
C GLN A 427 -9.01 -33.18 28.58
N ARG A 428 -9.45 -31.95 28.27
CA ARG A 428 -10.70 -31.39 28.82
C ARG A 428 -11.93 -32.14 28.33
N ILE A 429 -11.99 -32.47 27.04
CA ILE A 429 -13.10 -33.24 26.45
C ILE A 429 -13.19 -34.61 27.11
N GLN A 430 -12.05 -35.27 27.30
CA GLN A 430 -11.98 -36.57 27.99
C GLN A 430 -12.37 -36.45 29.46
N ALA A 431 -11.87 -35.43 30.18
CA ALA A 431 -12.26 -35.16 31.57
C ALA A 431 -13.78 -34.95 31.72
N ARG A 432 -14.43 -34.28 30.77
CA ARG A 432 -15.90 -34.12 30.75
C ARG A 432 -16.62 -35.44 30.48
N LYS A 433 -16.13 -36.27 29.55
CA LYS A 433 -16.67 -37.62 29.30
C LYS A 433 -16.58 -38.49 30.54
N ASP A 434 -15.46 -38.40 31.27
CA ASP A 434 -15.19 -39.15 32.49
C ASP A 434 -15.85 -38.53 33.75
N ARG A 435 -16.65 -37.46 33.58
CA ARG A 435 -17.32 -36.70 34.66
C ARG A 435 -16.36 -36.11 35.70
N ASN A 436 -15.10 -35.90 35.34
CA ASN A 436 -14.11 -35.18 36.14
C ASN A 436 -14.22 -33.67 35.85
N PHE A 437 -15.25 -33.03 36.41
CA PHE A 437 -15.54 -31.62 36.18
C PHE A 437 -14.47 -30.68 36.76
N GLN A 438 -13.82 -31.08 37.85
CA GLN A 438 -12.76 -30.30 38.47
C GLN A 438 -11.55 -30.14 37.54
N LEU A 439 -11.08 -31.24 36.94
CA LEU A 439 -10.00 -31.19 35.95
C LEU A 439 -10.42 -30.43 34.68
N ALA A 440 -11.68 -30.57 34.26
CA ALA A 440 -12.19 -29.85 33.08
C ALA A 440 -12.25 -28.32 33.29
N ASP A 441 -12.54 -27.86 34.52
CA ASP A 441 -12.51 -26.45 34.89
C ASP A 441 -11.06 -25.94 35.05
N GLU A 442 -10.17 -26.70 35.67
CA GLU A 442 -8.73 -26.36 35.76
C GLU A 442 -8.09 -26.18 34.38
N ILE A 443 -8.39 -27.08 33.44
CA ILE A 443 -7.91 -26.96 32.06
C ILE A 443 -8.53 -25.74 31.35
N ARG A 444 -9.82 -25.46 31.57
CA ARG A 444 -10.45 -24.25 31.00
C ARG A 444 -9.77 -22.99 31.50
N ASP A 445 -9.45 -22.93 32.78
CA ASP A 445 -8.85 -21.74 33.38
C ASP A 445 -7.39 -21.58 32.92
N LYS A 446 -6.63 -22.69 32.80
CA LYS A 446 -5.29 -22.68 32.17
C LYS A 446 -5.34 -22.21 30.72
N LEU A 447 -6.31 -22.70 29.94
CA LEU A 447 -6.53 -22.24 28.57
C LEU A 447 -6.86 -20.74 28.56
N LYS A 448 -7.70 -20.26 29.47
CA LYS A 448 -8.01 -18.82 29.60
C LYS A 448 -6.78 -17.97 29.95
N GLU A 449 -5.86 -18.47 30.79
CA GLU A 449 -4.57 -17.81 31.08
C GLU A 449 -3.66 -17.74 29.86
N MET A 450 -3.70 -18.75 28.99
CA MET A 450 -3.05 -18.76 27.67
C MET A 450 -3.78 -17.88 26.64
N ASN A 451 -4.74 -17.09 27.11
CA ASN A 451 -5.64 -16.29 26.30
C ASN A 451 -6.40 -17.16 25.29
N ILE A 452 -6.92 -18.31 25.71
CA ILE A 452 -7.75 -19.23 24.91
C ILE A 452 -9.15 -19.28 25.52
N ILE A 453 -10.14 -18.84 24.76
CA ILE A 453 -11.56 -18.85 25.10
C ILE A 453 -12.20 -20.09 24.48
N LEU A 454 -12.80 -20.94 25.33
CA LEU A 454 -13.58 -22.09 24.88
C LEU A 454 -15.05 -21.73 24.68
N GLU A 455 -15.62 -22.16 23.55
CA GLU A 455 -17.03 -22.06 23.21
C GLU A 455 -17.62 -23.46 23.06
N ASP A 456 -18.40 -23.89 24.05
CA ASP A 456 -19.06 -25.20 24.00
C ASP A 456 -20.37 -25.08 23.18
N THR A 457 -20.43 -25.78 22.05
CA THR A 457 -21.61 -25.83 21.16
C THR A 457 -22.24 -27.23 21.14
N PRO A 458 -23.51 -27.38 20.72
CA PRO A 458 -24.12 -28.71 20.49
C PRO A 458 -23.34 -29.59 19.51
N GLN A 459 -22.48 -28.99 18.67
CA GLN A 459 -21.67 -29.66 17.65
C GLN A 459 -20.23 -29.96 18.11
N GLY A 460 -19.86 -29.59 19.35
CA GLY A 460 -18.52 -29.79 19.90
C GLY A 460 -17.97 -28.56 20.63
N THR A 461 -16.86 -28.73 21.35
CA THR A 461 -16.10 -27.61 21.94
C THR A 461 -15.27 -26.94 20.85
N ARG A 462 -15.46 -25.64 20.66
CA ARG A 462 -14.62 -24.77 19.83
C ARG A 462 -13.73 -23.93 20.74
N TRP A 463 -12.69 -23.36 20.18
CA TRP A 463 -11.84 -22.41 20.89
C TRP A 463 -11.42 -21.27 19.97
N LYS A 464 -11.09 -20.14 20.58
CA LYS A 464 -10.46 -18.99 19.94
C LYS A 464 -9.46 -18.38 20.90
N ARG A 465 -8.41 -17.70 20.43
CA ARG A 465 -7.65 -16.84 21.33
C ARG A 465 -8.53 -15.66 21.78
N GLY A 466 -8.48 -15.32 23.06
CA GLY A 466 -8.99 -14.05 23.54
C GLY A 466 -8.18 -12.91 22.92
N SER A 467 -8.86 -11.81 22.66
CA SER A 467 -8.27 -10.59 22.09
C SER A 467 -7.35 -9.90 23.08
#